data_AF-A0A2S9F545-F1
#
_entry.id   AF-A0A2S9F545-F1
#
_cell.length_a   1.000
_cell.length_b   1.000
_cell.length_c   1.000
_cell.angle_alpha   90.00
_cell.angle_beta   90.00
_cell.angle_gamma   90.00
#
_symmetry.space_group_name_H-M   'P 1'
#
loop_
_entity.id
_entity.type
_entity.pdbx_description
1 polymer ?
#
loop_
_entity_poly.entity_id
_entity_poly.type
_entity_poly.pdbx_seq_one_letter_code
_entity_poly.pdbx_strand_id
1 'polypeptide(L)'
;MMVAAALVAIGGAAAPSAGADTITEMVENTFAEESPFWSYLYDNGYGYLDAKSVSNDGKIACVNRKAGVPPYQVTDLLVARGYTPVEAGGIITAEQAASESRAHPVC
;
A
#
# COMPACT_ATOMS: atom_id res chain seq x y z
N MET A 1 -29.12 -32.43 19.11
CA MET A 1 -29.75 -31.43 18.23
C MET A 1 -28.76 -30.28 18.04
N MET A 2 -28.47 -29.92 16.78
CA MET A 2 -27.85 -28.66 16.27
C MET A 2 -26.37 -28.41 16.67
N VAL A 3 -25.34 -28.58 15.82
CA VAL A 3 -24.92 -27.98 14.53
C VAL A 3 -24.26 -26.59 14.65
N ALA A 4 -22.95 -26.56 14.34
CA ALA A 4 -22.12 -25.50 13.72
C ALA A 4 -21.93 -24.16 14.48
N ALA A 5 -20.85 -23.39 14.31
CA ALA A 5 -19.91 -23.31 13.20
C ALA A 5 -18.52 -22.81 13.68
N ALA A 6 -17.47 -23.26 12.99
CA ALA A 6 -16.16 -22.65 13.02
C ALA A 6 -16.24 -21.23 12.43
N LEU A 7 -15.71 -20.23 13.12
CA LEU A 7 -15.45 -18.91 12.56
C LEU A 7 -13.96 -18.82 12.26
N VAL A 8 -13.61 -19.11 11.01
CA VAL A 8 -12.38 -18.64 10.40
C VAL A 8 -12.54 -17.13 10.22
N ALA A 9 -11.88 -16.32 11.05
CA ALA A 9 -11.76 -14.89 10.81
C ALA A 9 -10.73 -14.69 9.69
N ILE A 10 -11.24 -14.71 8.45
CA ILE A 10 -10.48 -14.43 7.24
C ILE A 10 -10.16 -12.93 7.24
N GLY A 11 -8.85 -12.62 7.21
CA GLY A 11 -8.31 -11.42 6.57
C GLY A 11 -8.93 -10.09 6.96
N GLY A 12 -8.53 -9.54 8.11
CA GLY A 12 -8.65 -8.12 8.34
C GLY A 12 -7.64 -7.39 7.45
N ALA A 13 -8.04 -7.05 6.22
CA ALA A 13 -7.38 -5.96 5.50
C ALA A 13 -7.64 -4.70 6.34
N ALA A 14 -6.66 -4.31 7.15
CA ALA A 14 -6.71 -3.09 7.93
C ALA A 14 -6.93 -1.94 6.96
N ALA A 15 -8.18 -1.45 6.89
CA ALA A 15 -8.46 -0.18 6.26
C ALA A 15 -7.65 0.88 7.03
N PRO A 16 -7.02 1.83 6.35
CA PRO A 16 -6.34 2.94 7.04
C PRO A 16 -7.31 3.54 8.06
N SER A 17 -6.80 3.84 9.26
CA SER A 17 -7.61 4.45 10.31
C SER A 17 -8.30 5.68 9.72
N ALA A 18 -9.59 5.85 10.02
CA ALA A 18 -10.46 6.83 9.35
C ALA A 18 -10.11 8.32 9.66
N GLY A 19 -8.87 8.61 10.06
CA GLY A 19 -8.39 9.96 10.37
C GLY A 19 -6.86 10.12 10.36
N ALA A 20 -6.09 9.25 9.71
CA ALA A 20 -4.67 9.54 9.46
C ALA A 20 -4.54 10.38 8.19
N ASP A 21 -3.96 11.57 8.31
CA ASP A 21 -3.74 12.47 7.18
C ASP A 21 -2.45 12.09 6.43
N THR A 22 -1.47 11.51 7.14
CA THR A 22 -0.17 11.12 6.57
C THR A 22 0.20 9.65 6.80
N ILE A 23 1.15 9.13 6.03
CA ILE A 23 1.69 7.78 6.23
C ILE A 23 2.30 7.62 7.62
N THR A 24 3.06 8.61 8.12
CA THR A 24 3.61 8.57 9.48
C THR A 24 2.51 8.41 10.52
N GLU A 25 1.47 9.25 10.47
CA GLU A 25 0.36 9.14 11.42
C GLU A 25 -0.38 7.81 11.29
N MET A 26 -0.54 7.29 10.06
CA MET A 26 -1.16 6.00 9.85
C MET A 26 -0.28 4.88 10.45
N VAL A 27 1.03 4.90 10.22
CA VAL A 27 1.98 3.88 10.71
C VAL A 27 2.05 3.91 12.24
N GLU A 28 2.19 5.07 12.86
CA GLU A 28 2.33 5.22 14.31
C GLU A 28 1.03 4.97 15.08
N ASN A 29 -0.14 5.26 14.50
CA ASN A 29 -1.44 5.08 15.15
C ASN A 29 -2.14 3.76 14.81
N THR A 30 -1.50 2.88 14.03
CA THR A 30 -2.05 1.58 13.64
C THR A 30 -1.00 0.48 13.65
N PHE A 31 -1.39 -0.77 13.37
CA PHE A 31 -0.45 -1.86 13.11
C PHE A 31 0.03 -1.89 11.65
N ALA A 32 -0.02 -0.76 10.92
CA ALA A 32 0.37 -0.69 9.52
C ALA A 32 1.86 -0.95 9.29
N GLU A 33 2.73 -0.85 10.31
CA GLU A 33 4.14 -1.28 10.26
C GLU A 33 4.31 -2.73 9.79
N GLU A 34 3.34 -3.61 10.05
CA GLU A 34 3.38 -5.01 9.62
C GLU A 34 3.21 -5.16 8.09
N SER A 35 2.72 -4.13 7.41
CA SER A 35 2.61 -4.10 5.95
C SER A 35 3.93 -3.70 5.31
N PRO A 36 4.55 -4.55 4.46
CA PRO A 36 5.78 -4.22 3.75
C PRO A 36 5.64 -2.97 2.85
N PHE A 37 4.42 -2.67 2.41
CA PHE A 37 4.13 -1.47 1.63
C PHE A 37 4.31 -0.19 2.48
N TRP A 38 3.71 -0.19 3.67
CA TRP A 38 3.69 1.00 4.53
C TRP A 38 5.01 1.19 5.25
N SER A 39 5.64 0.10 5.72
CA SER A 39 6.97 0.18 6.32
C SER A 39 8.02 0.65 5.32
N TYR A 40 8.00 0.16 4.07
CA TYR A 40 8.91 0.69 3.05
C TYR A 40 8.76 2.20 2.87
N LEU A 41 7.52 2.69 2.75
CA LEU A 41 7.29 4.12 2.52
C LEU A 41 7.72 4.96 3.72
N TYR A 42 7.44 4.50 4.93
CA TYR A 42 7.85 5.15 6.16
C TYR A 42 9.38 5.17 6.33
N ASP A 43 10.03 4.01 6.21
CA ASP A 43 11.48 3.84 6.39
C ASP A 43 12.31 4.59 5.35
N ASN A 44 11.75 4.84 4.15
CA ASN A 44 12.40 5.60 3.09
C ASN A 44 12.05 7.10 3.08
N GLY A 45 11.39 7.59 4.14
CA GLY A 45 11.16 9.02 4.33
C GLY A 45 9.96 9.61 3.58
N TYR A 46 9.05 8.77 3.07
CA TYR A 46 7.81 9.19 2.42
C TYR A 46 6.64 9.35 3.40
N GLY A 47 6.93 9.35 4.70
CA GLY A 47 5.95 9.44 5.79
C GLY A 47 5.01 10.65 5.70
N TYR A 48 5.43 11.73 5.05
CA TYR A 48 4.65 12.96 4.89
C TYR A 48 3.55 12.87 3.81
N LEU A 49 3.54 11.84 2.98
CA LEU A 49 2.55 11.70 1.93
C LEU A 49 1.17 11.37 2.50
N ASP A 50 0.12 11.80 1.80
CA ASP A 50 -1.26 11.49 2.16
C ASP A 50 -1.52 9.98 2.08
N ALA A 51 -1.79 9.35 3.22
CA ALA A 51 -1.91 7.90 3.31
C ALA A 51 -3.04 7.36 2.43
N LYS A 52 -4.15 8.11 2.31
CA LYS A 52 -5.32 7.71 1.53
C LYS A 52 -5.03 7.72 0.03
N SER A 53 -4.36 8.76 -0.47
CA SER A 53 -3.95 8.89 -1.87
C SER A 53 -2.96 7.79 -2.21
N VAL A 54 -1.92 7.61 -1.37
CA VAL A 54 -0.91 6.57 -1.59
C VAL A 54 -1.51 5.16 -1.53
N SER A 55 -2.50 4.91 -0.66
CA SER A 55 -3.21 3.62 -0.63
C SER A 55 -3.94 3.33 -1.95
N ASN A 56 -4.59 4.34 -2.54
CA ASN A 56 -5.28 4.18 -3.81
C ASN A 56 -4.30 4.06 -4.98
N ASP A 57 -3.22 4.83 -4.95
CA ASP A 57 -2.23 4.87 -6.02
C ASP A 57 -1.31 3.64 -6.02
N GLY A 58 -1.04 3.05 -4.85
CA GLY A 58 -0.43 1.73 -4.73
C GLY A 58 -1.25 0.62 -5.42
N LYS A 59 -2.59 0.69 -5.36
CA LYS A 59 -3.46 -0.24 -6.09
C LYS A 59 -3.39 -0.03 -7.61
N ILE A 60 -3.23 1.22 -8.06
CA ILE A 60 -3.04 1.51 -9.48
C ILE A 60 -1.70 0.94 -9.96
N ALA A 61 -0.62 1.11 -9.20
CA ALA A 61 0.68 0.52 -9.52
C ALA A 61 0.59 -1.02 -9.61
N CYS A 62 -0.06 -1.64 -8.63
CA CYS A 62 -0.35 -3.07 -8.58
C CYS A 62 -1.08 -3.60 -9.82
N VAL A 63 -2.20 -2.98 -10.21
CA VAL A 63 -3.00 -3.42 -11.36
C VAL A 63 -2.21 -3.29 -12.66
N ASN A 64 -1.49 -2.18 -12.84
CA ASN A 64 -0.67 -1.95 -14.02
C ASN A 64 0.49 -2.94 -14.12
N ARG A 65 1.16 -3.26 -13.01
CA ARG A 65 2.17 -4.32 -12.96
C ARG A 65 1.61 -5.67 -13.37
N LYS A 66 0.44 -6.07 -12.84
CA LYS A 66 -0.25 -7.31 -13.23
C LYS A 66 -0.63 -7.34 -14.72
N ALA A 67 -0.91 -6.18 -15.31
CA ALA A 67 -1.18 -6.03 -16.74
C ALA A 67 0.10 -5.98 -17.61
N GLY A 68 1.30 -6.08 -17.01
CA GLY A 68 2.57 -6.04 -17.74
C GLY A 68 2.97 -4.64 -18.22
N VAL A 69 2.38 -3.59 -17.64
CA VAL A 69 2.73 -2.20 -17.96
C VAL A 69 4.13 -1.91 -17.41
N PRO A 70 5.04 -1.36 -18.23
CA PRO A 70 6.39 -1.04 -17.78
C PRO A 70 6.38 -0.02 -16.63
N PRO A 71 7.28 -0.16 -15.62
CA PRO A 71 7.32 0.74 -14.46
C PRO A 71 7.40 2.22 -14.81
N TYR A 72 8.14 2.60 -15.85
CA TYR A 72 8.26 4.01 -16.26
C TYR A 72 6.92 4.64 -16.67
N GLN A 73 6.01 3.87 -17.28
CA GLN A 73 4.68 4.37 -17.64
C GLN A 73 3.79 4.56 -16.41
N VAL A 74 3.98 3.72 -15.39
CA VAL A 74 3.31 3.87 -14.09
C VAL A 74 3.86 5.09 -13.37
N THR A 75 5.17 5.32 -13.42
CA THR A 75 5.80 6.53 -12.85
C THR A 75 5.20 7.79 -13.49
N ASP A 76 5.11 7.87 -14.81
CA ASP A 76 4.52 9.02 -15.50
C ASP A 76 3.05 9.24 -15.11
N LEU A 77 2.29 8.16 -14.94
CA LEU A 77 0.90 8.22 -14.48
C LEU A 77 0.79 8.77 -13.06
N LEU A 78 1.67 8.35 -12.14
CA LEU A 78 1.68 8.85 -10.77
C LEU A 78 2.16 10.31 -10.71
N VAL A 79 3.15 10.68 -11.52
CA VAL A 79 3.58 12.09 -11.66
C VAL A 79 2.42 12.97 -12.12
N ALA A 80 1.63 12.51 -13.10
CA ALA A 80 0.42 13.23 -13.55
C ALA A 80 -0.66 13.38 -12.46
N ARG A 81 -0.58 12.60 -11.37
CA ARG A 81 -1.47 12.66 -10.20
C ARG A 81 -0.94 13.56 -9.09
N GLY A 82 0.25 14.15 -9.26
CA GLY A 82 0.80 15.16 -8.38
C GLY A 82 2.03 14.74 -7.58
N TYR A 83 2.50 13.51 -7.73
CA TYR A 83 3.74 13.05 -7.09
C TYR A 83 4.98 13.57 -7.81
N THR A 84 6.07 13.74 -7.07
CA THR A 84 7.39 13.88 -7.70
C THR A 84 7.82 12.55 -8.32
N PRO A 85 8.74 12.55 -9.31
CA PRO A 85 9.26 11.30 -9.89
C PRO A 85 9.86 10.34 -8.84
N VAL A 86 10.44 10.90 -7.78
CA VAL A 86 11.04 10.12 -6.68
C VAL A 86 9.94 9.47 -5.82
N GLU A 87 8.90 10.21 -5.43
CA GLU A 87 7.75 9.66 -4.71
C GLU A 87 7.03 8.58 -5.51
N ALA A 88 6.79 8.84 -6.80
CA ALA A 88 6.17 7.89 -7.71
C ALA A 88 6.99 6.58 -7.80
N GLY A 89 8.32 6.70 -7.90
CA GLY A 89 9.23 5.55 -7.82
C GLY A 89 9.12 4.81 -6.49
N GLY A 90 9.08 5.54 -5.37
CA GLY A 90 8.92 4.99 -4.03
C GLY A 90 7.62 4.18 -3.87
N ILE A 91 6.49 4.68 -4.37
CA ILE A 91 5.20 3.97 -4.34
C ILE A 91 5.26 2.67 -5.17
N ILE A 92 5.89 2.69 -6.34
CA ILE A 92 6.05 1.51 -7.19
C ILE A 92 6.95 0.46 -6.52
N THR A 93 8.08 0.88 -5.94
CA THR A 93 8.98 -0.04 -5.24
C THR A 93 8.35 -0.61 -3.97
N ALA A 94 7.59 0.20 -3.23
CA ALA A 94 6.81 -0.26 -2.08
C ALA A 94 5.80 -1.35 -2.47
N GLU A 95 5.09 -1.15 -3.60
CA GLU A 95 4.14 -2.15 -4.12
C GLU A 95 4.86 -3.44 -4.52
N GLN A 96 6.00 -3.35 -5.19
CA GLN A 96 6.78 -4.52 -5.57
C GLN A 96 7.26 -5.30 -4.34
N ALA A 97 7.82 -4.61 -3.35
CA ALA A 97 8.26 -5.23 -2.10
C ALA A 97 7.10 -5.93 -1.36
N ALA A 98 5.92 -5.32 -1.36
CA ALA A 98 4.72 -5.91 -0.77
C ALA A 98 4.21 -7.13 -1.56
N SER A 99 4.25 -7.08 -2.89
CA SER A 99 3.85 -8.19 -3.76
C SER A 99 4.83 -9.37 -3.75
N GLU A 100 6.10 -9.13 -3.43
CA GLU A 100 7.10 -10.18 -3.23
C GLU A 100 7.03 -10.78 -1.82
N SER A 101 6.41 -10.08 -0.88
CA SER A 101 6.20 -10.56 0.48
C SER A 101 5.17 -11.68 0.51
N ARG A 102 5.59 -12.86 0.99
CA ARG A 102 4.69 -14.01 1.20
C ARG A 102 3.63 -13.79 2.28
N ALA A 103 3.79 -12.76 3.12
CA ALA A 103 2.89 -12.48 4.24
C ALA A 103 1.69 -11.61 3.82
N HIS A 104 1.90 -10.65 2.93
CA HIS A 104 0.88 -9.68 2.54
C HIS A 104 0.97 -9.30 1.06
N PRO A 105 0.59 -10.21 0.14
CA PRO A 105 0.40 -9.85 -1.25
C PRO A 105 -0.70 -8.78 -1.33
N VAL A 106 -0.30 -7.51 -1.53
CA VAL A 106 -1.20 -6.40 -1.90
C VAL A 106 -1.82 -6.69 -3.27
N CYS A 107 -1.09 -7.51 -4.04
CA CYS A 107 -1.47 -8.21 -5.25
C CYS A 107 -0.92 -9.64 -5.17
#